data_AF-J9FFJ5-F1
#
_entry.id   AF-J9FFJ5-F1
#
_cell.length_a   1.000
_cell.length_b   1.000
_cell.length_c   1.000
_cell.angle_alpha   90.00
_cell.angle_beta   90.00
_cell.angle_gamma   90.00
#
_symmetry.space_group_name_H-M   'P 1'
#
loop_
_entity.id
_entity.type
_entity.pdbx_description
1 polymer ?
#
loop_
_entity_poly.entity_id
_entity_poly.type
_entity_poly.pdbx_seq_one_letter_code
_entity_poly.pdbx_strand_id
1 'polypeptide(L)'
;MTGGACVISYFTGKPSLTERDHVEHKSALGEFTQWFKEEMLIEYGGFDCEDISKGNPAKRVELCPEIIAKTYEKCMEILTERGIIQC
;
A
#
# COMPACT_ATOMS: atom_id res chain seq x y z
N MET A 1 1.86 3.10 -4.44
CA MET A 1 0.44 3.03 -4.05
C MET A 1 -0.38 1.97 -4.80
N THR A 2 -0.70 2.15 -6.10
CA THR A 2 -1.67 1.30 -6.82
C THR A 2 -1.32 -0.19 -6.79
N GLY A 3 -0.04 -0.54 -6.95
CA GLY A 3 0.42 -1.93 -6.83
C GLY A 3 0.14 -2.54 -5.45
N GLY A 4 0.38 -1.82 -4.36
CA GLY A 4 0.09 -2.30 -3.00
C GLY A 4 -1.41 -2.47 -2.76
N ALA A 5 -2.25 -1.55 -3.27
CA ALA A 5 -3.70 -1.69 -3.23
C ALA A 5 -4.18 -2.94 -3.97
N CYS A 6 -3.56 -3.29 -5.10
CA CYS A 6 -3.84 -4.54 -5.81
C CYS A 6 -3.44 -5.77 -5.00
N VAL A 7 -2.29 -5.74 -4.30
CA VAL A 7 -1.86 -6.85 -3.42
C VAL A 7 -2.87 -7.06 -2.30
N ILE A 8 -3.24 -6.00 -1.57
CA ILE A 8 -4.27 -6.09 -0.52
C ILE A 8 -5.56 -6.68 -1.09
N SER A 9 -6.04 -6.13 -2.21
CA SER A 9 -7.26 -6.59 -2.89
C SER A 9 -7.18 -8.03 -3.36
N TYR A 10 -6.01 -8.54 -3.75
CA TYR A 10 -5.85 -9.93 -4.17
C TYR A 10 -6.11 -10.91 -3.01
N PHE A 11 -5.66 -10.57 -1.80
CA PHE A 11 -5.84 -11.42 -0.62
C PHE A 11 -7.20 -11.24 0.05
N THR A 12 -7.71 -10.00 0.10
CA THR A 12 -8.94 -9.63 0.81
C THR A 12 -10.19 -9.58 -0.09
N GLY A 13 -10.03 -9.38 -1.39
CA GLY A 13 -11.12 -9.18 -2.36
C GLY A 13 -11.76 -10.47 -2.88
N LYS A 14 -11.60 -11.59 -2.16
CA LYS A 14 -12.30 -12.83 -2.52
C LYS A 14 -13.81 -12.60 -2.41
N PRO A 15 -14.63 -13.10 -3.36
CA PRO A 15 -16.07 -12.99 -3.30
C PRO A 15 -16.62 -13.99 -2.28
N SER A 16 -16.44 -13.73 -1.00
CA SER A 16 -17.26 -14.34 0.03
C SER A 16 -18.48 -13.46 0.27
N LEU A 17 -19.66 -14.08 0.35
CA LEU A 17 -20.97 -13.42 0.42
C LEU A 17 -21.27 -12.78 1.79
N THR A 18 -20.26 -12.67 2.66
CA THR A 18 -20.40 -12.23 4.04
C THR A 18 -19.99 -10.77 4.18
N GLU A 19 -20.84 -9.97 4.84
CA GLU A 19 -20.55 -8.55 5.12
C GLU A 19 -19.22 -8.35 5.86
N ARG A 20 -18.81 -9.32 6.70
CA ARG A 20 -17.55 -9.31 7.44
C ARG A 20 -16.32 -9.22 6.52
N ASP A 21 -16.29 -9.95 5.41
CA ASP A 21 -15.11 -9.98 4.54
C ASP A 21 -14.97 -8.68 3.74
N HIS A 22 -16.10 -8.05 3.38
CA HIS A 22 -16.10 -6.72 2.79
C HIS A 22 -15.63 -5.63 3.76
N VAL A 23 -15.94 -5.76 5.06
CA VAL A 23 -15.46 -4.84 6.10
C VAL A 23 -13.96 -4.97 6.29
N GLU A 24 -13.43 -6.20 6.36
CA GLU A 24 -11.98 -6.45 6.48
C GLU A 24 -11.21 -5.94 5.26
N HIS A 25 -11.73 -6.15 4.05
CA HIS A 25 -11.14 -5.62 2.82
C HIS A 25 -11.03 -4.09 2.83
N LYS A 26 -12.14 -3.40 3.13
CA LYS A 26 -12.16 -1.92 3.18
C LYS A 26 -11.27 -1.38 4.28
N SER A 27 -11.24 -2.04 5.43
CA SER A 27 -10.40 -1.66 6.56
C SER A 27 -8.91 -1.80 6.23
N ALA A 28 -8.48 -2.94 5.68
CA ALA A 28 -7.08 -3.15 5.28
C ALA A 28 -6.63 -2.17 4.19
N LEU A 29 -7.48 -1.91 3.19
CA LEU A 29 -7.18 -0.96 2.13
C LEU A 29 -7.11 0.49 2.64
N GLY A 30 -8.00 0.85 3.57
CA GLY A 30 -8.01 2.16 4.22
C GLY A 30 -6.74 2.42 5.02
N GLU A 31 -6.35 1.45 5.85
CA GLU A 31 -5.13 1.49 6.64
C GLU A 31 -3.87 1.62 5.76
N PHE A 32 -3.75 0.79 4.73
CA PHE A 32 -2.66 0.87 3.76
C PHE A 32 -2.60 2.23 3.06
N THR A 33 -3.76 2.75 2.63
CA THR A 33 -3.83 4.03 1.92
C THR A 33 -3.45 5.20 2.81
N GLN A 34 -3.88 5.17 4.07
CA GLN A 34 -3.53 6.18 5.06
C GLN A 34 -2.03 6.15 5.34
N TRP A 35 -1.48 4.99 5.66
CA TRP A 35 -0.04 4.83 5.89
C TRP A 35 0.78 5.32 4.70
N PHE A 36 0.44 4.91 3.47
CA PHE A 36 1.22 5.32 2.29
C PHE A 36 1.22 6.85 2.11
N LYS A 37 0.09 7.51 2.36
CA LYS A 37 0.00 8.97 2.26
C LYS A 37 0.83 9.66 3.33
N GLU A 38 0.74 9.20 4.58
CA GLU A 38 1.47 9.78 5.71
C GLU A 38 2.98 9.60 5.54
N GLU A 39 3.43 8.38 5.23
CA GLU A 39 4.85 8.04 5.04
C GLU A 39 5.47 8.87 3.90
N MET A 40 4.82 8.90 2.73
CA MET A 40 5.35 9.65 1.59
C MET A 40 5.29 11.17 1.80
N LEU A 41 4.29 11.65 2.54
CA LEU A 41 4.21 13.07 2.92
C LEU A 41 5.35 13.45 3.87
N ILE A 42 5.72 12.59 4.81
CA ILE A 42 6.83 12.82 5.74
C ILE A 42 8.18 12.75 5.03
N GLU A 43 8.41 11.73 4.20
CA GLU A 43 9.71 11.53 3.53
C GLU A 43 9.93 12.48 2.34
N TYR A 44 8.90 12.71 1.52
CA TYR A 44 9.04 13.40 0.22
C TYR A 44 8.23 14.70 0.10
N GLY A 45 7.39 15.01 1.08
CA GLY A 45 6.50 16.16 1.05
C GLY A 45 5.27 15.97 0.14
N GLY A 46 4.97 14.74 -0.28
CA GLY A 46 3.77 14.39 -1.05
C GLY A 46 3.79 12.92 -1.48
N PHE A 47 2.65 12.42 -1.94
CA PHE A 47 2.46 10.99 -2.25
C PHE A 47 2.33 10.71 -3.75
N ASP A 48 2.23 11.74 -4.57
CA ASP A 48 2.22 11.60 -6.02
C ASP A 48 3.64 11.46 -6.58
N CYS A 49 3.75 10.77 -7.71
CA CYS A 49 5.05 10.59 -8.37
C CYS A 49 5.73 11.93 -8.67
N GLU A 50 4.96 12.98 -8.94
CA GLU A 50 5.47 14.32 -9.18
C GLU A 50 6.08 14.94 -7.92
N ASP A 51 5.42 14.80 -6.77
CA ASP A 51 5.94 15.28 -5.49
C ASP A 51 7.19 14.54 -5.05
N ILE A 52 7.22 13.22 -5.26
CA ILE A 52 8.34 12.34 -4.88
C ILE A 52 9.55 12.61 -5.79
N SER A 53 9.34 12.71 -7.09
CA SER A 53 10.43 12.91 -8.05
C SER A 53 10.79 14.37 -8.30
N LYS A 54 9.98 15.32 -7.81
CA LYS A 54 10.05 16.76 -8.12
C LYS A 54 10.17 17.01 -9.64
N GLY A 55 9.46 16.21 -10.43
CA GLY A 55 9.49 16.28 -11.91
C GLY A 55 10.73 15.70 -12.57
N ASN A 56 11.66 15.07 -11.84
CA ASN A 56 12.88 14.48 -12.39
C ASN A 56 12.72 12.97 -12.64
N PRO A 57 12.75 12.49 -13.90
CA PRO A 57 12.63 11.07 -14.22
C PRO A 57 13.73 10.19 -13.59
N ALA A 58 14.96 10.71 -13.44
CA ALA A 58 16.06 9.95 -12.84
C ALA A 58 15.76 9.59 -11.37
N LYS A 59 15.17 10.53 -10.62
CA LYS A 59 14.74 10.29 -9.24
C LYS A 59 13.69 9.20 -9.14
N ARG A 60 12.86 8.98 -10.17
CA ARG A 60 11.89 7.86 -10.17
C ARG A 60 12.62 6.52 -10.23
N VAL A 61 13.69 6.42 -11.03
CA VAL A 61 14.49 5.19 -11.13
C VAL A 61 15.24 4.91 -9.83
N GLU A 62 15.70 5.96 -9.15
CA GLU A 62 16.44 5.85 -7.89
C GLU A 62 15.52 5.56 -6.69
N LEU A 63 14.40 6.28 -6.55
CA LEU A 63 13.55 6.23 -5.35
C LEU A 63 12.44 5.16 -5.42
N CYS A 64 11.85 4.93 -6.60
CA CYS A 64 10.72 4.01 -6.70
C CYS A 64 11.02 2.57 -6.27
N PRO A 65 12.20 1.98 -6.54
CA PRO A 65 12.50 0.63 -6.07
C PRO A 65 12.41 0.48 -4.54
N GLU A 66 12.94 1.45 -3.79
CA GLU A 66 12.88 1.46 -2.33
C GLU A 66 11.44 1.66 -1.83
N ILE A 67 10.72 2.61 -2.41
CA ILE A 67 9.31 2.87 -2.08
C ILE A 67 8.46 1.61 -2.34
N ILE A 68 8.70 0.90 -3.44
CA ILE A 68 7.99 -0.34 -3.76
C ILE A 68 8.29 -1.43 -2.72
N ALA A 69 9.56 -1.59 -2.32
CA ALA A 69 9.94 -2.55 -1.28
C ALA A 69 9.24 -2.24 0.06
N LYS A 70 9.32 -0.99 0.54
CA LYS A 70 8.61 -0.54 1.75
C LYS A 70 7.10 -0.74 1.65
N THR A 71 6.52 -0.43 0.49
CA THR A 71 5.08 -0.63 0.24
C THR A 71 4.70 -2.10 0.36
N TYR A 72 5.52 -3.00 -0.19
CA TYR A 72 5.29 -4.44 -0.12
C TYR A 72 5.39 -4.96 1.32
N GLU A 73 6.41 -4.55 2.06
CA GLU A 73 6.59 -4.92 3.47
C GLU A 73 5.38 -4.49 4.30
N LYS A 74 4.91 -3.25 4.15
CA LYS A 74 3.70 -2.80 4.86
C LYS A 74 2.46 -3.59 4.45
N CYS A 75 2.28 -3.90 3.17
CA CYS A 75 1.17 -4.75 2.75
C CYS A 75 1.21 -6.11 3.45
N MET A 76 2.39 -6.73 3.57
CA MET A 76 2.52 -8.02 4.26
C MET A 76 2.28 -7.91 5.76
N GLU A 77 2.73 -6.83 6.41
CA GLU A 77 2.44 -6.54 7.81
C GLU A 77 0.93 -6.47 8.07
N ILE A 78 0.21 -5.62 7.32
CA ILE A 78 -1.25 -5.44 7.45
C ILE A 78 -1.99 -6.78 7.24
N LEU A 79 -1.57 -7.58 6.26
CA LEU A 79 -2.20 -8.87 5.97
C LEU A 79 -1.89 -9.91 7.06
N THR A 80 -0.70 -9.87 7.65
CA THR A 80 -0.27 -10.81 8.71
C THR A 80 -0.96 -10.49 10.03
N GLU A 81 -1.06 -9.22 10.41
CA GLU A 81 -1.75 -8.77 11.63
C GLU A 81 -3.23 -9.17 11.63
N ARG A 82 -3.84 -9.24 10.45
CA ARG A 82 -5.23 -9.69 10.24
C ARG A 82 -5.37 -11.20 10.08
N GLY A 83 -4.26 -11.96 10.10
CA GLY A 83 -4.24 -13.41 9.94
C GLY A 83 -4.62 -13.91 8.55
N ILE A 84 -4.56 -13.05 7.53
CA ILE A 84 -4.92 -13.40 6.14
C ILE A 84 -3.80 -14.19 5.48
N ILE A 85 -2.57 -13.84 5.80
CA ILE A 85 -1.36 -14.57 5.40
C ILE A 85 -0.59 -14.99 6.66
N GLN A 86 0.06 -16.14 6.59
CA GLN A 86 1.05 -16.58 7.57
C GLN A 86 2.38 -16.68 6.82
N CYS A 87 3.29 -15.76 7.10
CA CYS A 87 4.68 -15.83 6.65
C CYS A 87 5.52 -16.64 7.64
#